data_AF-A0A5C7TDI9-F1
#
_entry.id   AF-A0A5C7TDI9-F1
#
_cell.length_a   1.000
_cell.length_b   1.000
_cell.length_c   1.000
_cell.angle_alpha   90.00
_cell.angle_beta   90.00
_cell.angle_gamma   90.00
#
_symmetry.space_group_name_H-M   'P 1'
#
loop_
_entity.id
_entity.type
_entity.pdbx_description
1 polymer ?
#
loop_
_entity_poly.entity_id
_entity_poly.type
_entity_poly.pdbx_seq_one_letter_code
_entity_poly.pdbx_strand_id
1 'polypeptide(L)'
;PWPGNVRELEHCISRAALKALSRGASRQDIITLTPQLLELCPAADFSGNSTEAAAAATMLPTGDLKTAVAQLQRQMISAALQANAANWSQAARQLALDPSNLHKLAGKLGLKPGSVTAERRDAPKES
;
A
#
# COMPACT_ATOMS: atom_id res chain seq x y z
N PRO A 1 22.16 3.60 -2.92
CA PRO A 1 21.34 2.87 -1.91
C PRO A 1 20.25 2.09 -2.65
N TRP A 2 19.97 0.83 -2.27
CA TRP A 2 18.95 0.02 -2.95
C TRP A 2 17.54 0.47 -2.52
N PRO A 3 16.59 0.67 -3.44
CA PRO A 3 15.29 1.26 -3.13
C PRO A 3 14.28 0.30 -2.45
N GLY A 4 14.62 -0.99 -2.29
CA GLY A 4 13.69 -2.04 -1.84
C GLY A 4 14.23 -2.98 -0.76
N ASN A 5 13.56 -4.12 -0.57
CA ASN A 5 13.96 -5.18 0.38
C ASN A 5 15.16 -5.99 -0.15
N VAL A 6 15.95 -6.62 0.73
CA VAL A 6 17.12 -7.45 0.38
C VAL A 6 16.77 -8.57 -0.61
N ARG A 7 15.58 -9.16 -0.49
CA ARG A 7 15.09 -10.18 -1.44
C ARG A 7 14.96 -9.65 -2.87
N GLU A 8 14.59 -8.38 -3.02
CA GLU A 8 14.45 -7.76 -4.34
C GLU A 8 15.82 -7.44 -4.95
N LEU A 9 16.81 -7.09 -4.12
CA LEU A 9 18.21 -6.94 -4.53
C LEU A 9 18.74 -8.28 -5.06
N GLU A 10 18.56 -9.37 -4.31
CA GLU A 10 18.97 -10.71 -4.72
C GLU A 10 18.34 -11.13 -6.05
N HIS A 11 17.02 -10.91 -6.20
CA HIS A 11 16.31 -11.19 -7.43
C HIS A 11 16.76 -10.32 -8.61
N CYS A 12 17.13 -9.05 -8.38
CA CYS A 12 17.65 -8.19 -9.43
C CYS A 12 19.05 -8.65 -9.90
N ILE A 13 19.98 -8.88 -8.96
CA ILE A 13 21.33 -9.35 -9.28
C ILE A 13 21.28 -10.69 -10.02
N SER A 14 20.44 -11.63 -9.57
CA SER A 14 20.28 -12.94 -10.21
C SER A 14 19.77 -12.83 -11.65
N ARG A 15 18.77 -11.97 -11.89
CA ARG A 15 18.23 -11.72 -13.25
C ARG A 15 19.25 -11.02 -14.14
N ALA A 16 19.97 -10.03 -13.63
CA ALA A 16 21.01 -9.33 -14.36
C ALA A 16 22.15 -10.28 -14.77
N ALA A 17 22.63 -11.12 -13.85
CA ALA A 17 23.65 -12.12 -14.14
C ALA A 17 23.20 -13.12 -15.21
N LEU A 18 21.95 -13.60 -15.14
CA LEU A 18 21.39 -14.49 -16.15
C LEU A 18 21.30 -13.83 -17.54
N LYS A 19 20.89 -12.55 -17.57
CA LYS A 19 20.82 -11.75 -18.81
C LYS A 19 22.22 -11.48 -19.41
N ALA A 20 23.24 -11.31 -18.56
CA ALA A 20 24.62 -11.16 -19.00
C ALA A 20 25.12 -12.45 -19.68
N LEU A 21 24.91 -13.59 -19.02
CA LEU A 21 25.26 -14.92 -19.54
C LEU A 21 24.52 -15.21 -20.85
N SER A 22 23.24 -14.87 -20.94
CA SER A 22 22.43 -15.04 -22.16
C SER A 22 22.92 -14.18 -23.34
N ARG A 23 23.66 -13.09 -23.09
CA ARG A 23 24.23 -12.22 -24.14
C ARG A 23 25.62 -12.69 -24.62
N GLY A 24 26.05 -13.88 -24.21
CA GLY A 24 27.31 -14.48 -24.65
C GLY A 24 28.48 -14.23 -23.72
N ALA A 25 28.26 -13.70 -22.51
CA ALA A 25 29.30 -13.65 -21.50
C ALA A 25 29.67 -15.09 -21.08
N SER A 26 30.93 -15.45 -21.25
CA SER A 26 31.44 -16.73 -20.79
C SER A 26 31.40 -16.78 -19.27
N ARG A 27 30.95 -17.90 -18.68
CA ARG A 27 30.84 -18.09 -17.22
C ARG A 27 32.19 -17.93 -16.47
N GLN A 28 33.29 -17.92 -17.22
CA GLN A 28 34.67 -17.83 -16.77
C GLN A 28 35.20 -16.39 -16.77
N ASP A 29 34.44 -15.44 -17.31
CA ASP A 29 34.85 -14.04 -17.47
C ASP A 29 34.29 -13.18 -16.33
N ILE A 30 34.95 -12.05 -16.06
CA ILE A 30 34.47 -11.09 -15.05
C ILE A 30 33.24 -10.38 -15.62
N ILE A 31 32.06 -10.80 -15.17
CA ILE A 31 30.80 -10.21 -15.62
C ILE A 31 30.60 -8.87 -14.91
N THR A 32 30.82 -7.78 -15.64
CA THR A 32 30.47 -6.45 -15.16
C THR A 32 28.99 -6.20 -15.43
N LEU A 33 28.18 -6.18 -14.37
CA LEU A 33 26.75 -5.87 -14.47
C LEU A 33 26.56 -4.36 -14.56
N THR A 34 26.16 -3.86 -15.73
CA THR A 34 25.87 -2.45 -15.93
C THR A 34 24.43 -2.10 -15.47
N PRO A 35 24.14 -0.84 -15.10
CA PRO A 35 22.80 -0.42 -14.63
C PRO A 35 21.66 -0.78 -15.59
N GLN A 36 21.93 -0.75 -16.90
CA GLN A 36 20.99 -1.12 -17.97
C GLN A 36 20.63 -2.60 -17.93
N LEU A 37 21.50 -3.45 -17.37
CA LEU A 37 21.28 -4.88 -17.22
C LEU A 37 20.45 -5.21 -15.97
N LEU A 38 20.56 -4.39 -14.93
CA LEU A 38 19.77 -4.50 -13.71
C LEU A 38 18.33 -3.99 -13.90
N GLU A 39 18.01 -3.42 -15.07
CA GLU A 39 16.70 -2.79 -15.36
C GLU A 39 16.31 -1.74 -14.31
N LEU A 40 17.33 -1.21 -13.63
CA LEU A 40 17.18 -0.03 -12.79
C LEU A 40 17.00 1.10 -13.79
N CYS A 41 15.76 1.60 -13.90
CA CYS A 41 15.54 2.88 -14.55
C CYS A 41 16.55 3.85 -13.93
N PRO A 42 17.46 4.48 -14.70
CA PRO A 42 18.31 5.52 -14.14
C PRO A 42 17.32 6.50 -13.53
N ALA A 43 17.38 6.66 -12.21
CA ALA A 43 16.55 7.62 -11.53
C ALA A 43 16.80 8.93 -12.25
N ALA A 44 15.82 9.35 -13.06
CA ALA A 44 15.77 10.69 -13.58
C ALA A 44 15.80 11.56 -12.33
N ASP A 45 16.96 12.16 -12.12
CA ASP A 45 17.14 13.44 -11.47
C ASP A 45 16.17 13.67 -10.30
N PHE A 46 16.55 13.21 -9.11
CA PHE A 46 16.09 13.83 -7.86
C PHE A 46 16.73 15.23 -7.69
N SER A 47 16.80 16.01 -8.76
CA SER A 47 17.15 17.42 -8.72
C SER A 47 15.85 18.20 -8.67
N GLY A 48 15.69 18.95 -7.60
CA GLY A 48 14.47 19.69 -7.30
C GLY A 48 14.06 20.69 -8.39
N ASN A 49 12.77 21.03 -8.30
CA ASN A 49 12.05 22.08 -9.00
C ASN A 49 11.48 21.77 -10.39
N SER A 50 10.24 21.28 -10.40
CA SER A 50 9.12 21.78 -11.21
C SER A 50 7.81 21.24 -10.60
N THR A 51 7.13 22.03 -9.79
CA THR A 51 5.87 22.73 -10.15
C THR A 51 4.64 21.83 -10.04
N GLU A 52 3.90 22.09 -8.96
CA GLU A 52 2.44 22.02 -8.78
C GLU A 52 1.64 20.89 -9.46
N ALA A 53 0.96 20.15 -8.59
CA ALA A 53 -0.03 19.09 -8.79
C ALA A 53 0.52 17.66 -8.87
N ALA A 54 -0.03 16.82 -7.98
CA ALA A 54 0.09 15.36 -7.94
C ALA A 54 1.36 14.77 -7.32
N ALA A 55 1.55 15.01 -6.02
CA ALA A 55 1.83 13.92 -5.09
C ALA A 55 1.52 14.42 -3.68
N ALA A 56 0.32 14.13 -3.17
CA ALA A 56 0.20 13.95 -1.75
C ALA A 56 1.16 12.79 -1.43
N ALA A 57 2.39 13.11 -1.03
CA ALA A 57 3.28 12.15 -0.41
C ALA A 57 2.43 11.52 0.68
N THR A 58 2.00 10.28 0.44
CA THR A 58 1.27 9.52 1.44
C THR A 58 2.33 9.19 2.46
N MET A 59 2.59 10.14 3.36
CA MET A 59 3.32 9.90 4.57
C MET A 59 2.63 8.71 5.20
N LEU A 60 3.34 7.59 5.23
CA LEU A 60 2.87 6.40 5.92
C LEU A 60 2.48 6.85 7.33
N PRO A 61 1.24 6.58 7.77
CA PRO A 61 0.82 7.00 9.10
C PRO A 61 1.83 6.51 10.12
N THR A 62 2.52 7.43 10.80
CA THR A 62 3.45 7.09 11.87
C THR A 62 2.63 6.73 13.09
N GLY A 63 2.44 5.44 13.33
CA GLY A 63 1.61 4.90 14.41
C GLY A 63 1.43 3.39 14.30
N ASP A 64 0.54 2.84 15.13
CA ASP A 64 0.22 1.40 15.10
C ASP A 64 -0.39 0.98 13.76
N LEU A 65 0.08 -0.13 13.20
CA LEU A 65 -0.34 -0.67 11.90
C LEU A 65 -1.87 -0.84 11.84
N LYS A 66 -2.48 -1.28 12.94
CA LYS A 66 -3.93 -1.47 13.03
C LYS A 66 -4.69 -0.16 12.78
N THR A 67 -4.16 0.95 13.28
CA THR A 67 -4.76 2.28 13.13
C THR A 67 -4.57 2.80 11.70
N ALA A 68 -3.38 2.62 11.13
CA ALA A 68 -3.08 2.97 9.75
C ALA A 68 -3.98 2.21 8.75
N VAL A 69 -4.12 0.90 8.93
CA VAL A 69 -5.02 0.06 8.12
C VAL A 69 -6.48 0.50 8.28
N ALA A 70 -6.92 0.81 9.50
CA ALA A 70 -8.28 1.30 9.74
C ALA A 70 -8.55 2.66 9.05
N GLN A 71 -7.59 3.56 9.03
CA GLN A 71 -7.70 4.84 8.30
C GLN A 71 -7.79 4.62 6.79
N LEU A 72 -6.93 3.78 6.23
CA LEU A 72 -6.95 3.45 4.81
C LEU A 72 -8.28 2.80 4.41
N GLN A 73 -8.77 1.83 5.19
CA GLN A 73 -10.07 1.20 4.97
C GLN A 73 -11.20 2.24 4.97
N ARG A 74 -11.19 3.19 5.91
CA ARG A 74 -12.20 4.26 5.94
C ARG A 74 -12.18 5.12 4.68
N GLN A 75 -10.99 5.50 4.21
CA GLN A 75 -10.84 6.29 2.99
C GLN A 75 -11.35 5.54 1.76
N MET A 76 -10.96 4.28 1.59
CA MET A 76 -11.39 3.45 0.46
C MET A 76 -12.91 3.23 0.44
N ILE A 77 -13.51 2.94 1.59
CA ILE A 77 -14.96 2.75 1.71
C ILE A 77 -15.69 4.07 1.42
N SER A 78 -15.21 5.20 1.94
CA SER A 78 -15.82 6.51 1.70
C SER A 78 -15.76 6.91 0.22
N ALA A 79 -14.61 6.74 -0.43
CA ALA A 79 -14.44 7.02 -1.85
C ALA A 79 -15.34 6.13 -2.72
N ALA A 80 -15.42 4.83 -2.42
CA ALA A 80 -16.29 3.91 -3.14
C ALA A 80 -17.78 4.28 -2.97
N LEU A 81 -18.19 4.69 -1.76
CA LEU A 81 -19.57 5.14 -1.52
C LEU A 81 -19.89 6.45 -2.26
N GLN A 82 -18.96 7.41 -2.30
CA GLN A 82 -19.14 8.66 -3.05
C GLN A 82 -19.28 8.39 -4.55
N ALA A 83 -18.43 7.51 -5.11
CA ALA A 83 -18.46 7.15 -6.52
C ALA A 83 -19.76 6.42 -6.94
N ASN A 84 -20.38 5.70 -6.01
CA ASN A 84 -21.59 4.89 -6.28
C ASN A 84 -22.87 5.48 -5.67
N ALA A 85 -22.92 6.79 -5.40
CA ALA A 85 -24.08 7.48 -4.84
C ALA A 85 -24.66 6.81 -3.58
N ALA A 86 -23.78 6.44 -2.65
CA ALA A 86 -24.08 5.71 -1.41
C ALA A 86 -24.71 4.31 -1.59
N ASN A 87 -24.61 3.71 -2.78
CA ASN A 87 -25.02 2.33 -3.01
C ASN A 87 -23.97 1.34 -2.48
N TRP A 88 -24.24 0.78 -1.30
CA TRP A 88 -23.37 -0.16 -0.62
C TRP A 88 -23.05 -1.42 -1.42
N SER A 89 -24.00 -1.95 -2.19
CA SER A 89 -23.79 -3.15 -2.99
C SER A 89 -22.81 -2.91 -4.14
N GLN A 90 -22.91 -1.76 -4.80
CA GLN A 90 -22.00 -1.39 -5.88
C GLN A 90 -20.62 -0.99 -5.35
N ALA A 91 -20.57 -0.28 -4.21
CA ALA A 91 -19.31 0.03 -3.52
C ALA A 91 -18.59 -1.26 -3.07
N ALA A 92 -19.32 -2.26 -2.57
CA ALA A 92 -18.75 -3.55 -2.19
C ALA A 92 -18.16 -4.29 -3.39
N ARG A 93 -18.88 -4.33 -4.51
CA ARG A 93 -18.39 -4.91 -5.76
C ARG A 93 -17.12 -4.20 -6.27
N GLN A 94 -17.08 -2.87 -6.21
CA GLN A 94 -15.89 -2.10 -6.59
C GLN A 94 -14.68 -2.43 -5.71
N LEU A 95 -14.91 -2.66 -4.41
CA LEU A 95 -13.87 -3.02 -3.45
C LEU A 95 -13.57 -4.53 -3.42
N ALA A 96 -14.20 -5.33 -4.29
CA ALA A 96 -14.12 -6.80 -4.31
C ALA A 96 -14.49 -7.45 -2.96
N LEU A 97 -15.47 -6.88 -2.27
CA LEU A 97 -15.99 -7.35 -0.98
C LEU A 97 -17.45 -7.78 -1.11
N ASP A 98 -17.88 -8.66 -0.20
CA ASP A 98 -19.31 -8.94 -0.03
C ASP A 98 -20.01 -7.74 0.64
N PRO A 99 -21.22 -7.35 0.21
CA PRO A 99 -21.97 -6.24 0.81
C PRO A 99 -22.16 -6.40 2.33
N SER A 100 -22.41 -7.62 2.81
CA SER A 100 -22.60 -7.90 4.24
C SER A 100 -21.32 -7.66 5.03
N ASN A 101 -20.16 -8.02 4.47
CA ASN A 101 -18.86 -7.78 5.09
C ASN A 101 -18.50 -6.29 5.07
N LEU A 102 -18.81 -5.58 3.99
CA LEU A 102 -18.59 -4.13 3.90
C LEU A 102 -19.39 -3.39 4.99
N HIS A 103 -20.66 -3.77 5.20
CA HIS A 103 -21.49 -3.19 6.26
C HIS A 103 -20.93 -3.45 7.66
N LYS A 104 -20.48 -4.67 7.94
CA LYS A 104 -19.83 -5.01 9.23
C LYS A 104 -18.55 -4.22 9.45
N LEU A 105 -17.72 -4.12 8.41
CA LEU A 105 -16.46 -3.37 8.44
C LEU A 105 -16.71 -1.88 8.68
N ALA A 106 -17.69 -1.30 7.98
CA ALA A 106 -18.08 0.10 8.17
C ALA A 106 -18.61 0.39 9.59
N GLY A 107 -19.39 -0.55 10.17
CA GLY A 107 -19.82 -0.46 11.57
C GLY A 107 -18.64 -0.49 12.55
N LYS A 108 -17.69 -1.40 12.35
CA LYS A 108 -16.48 -1.52 13.18
C LYS A 108 -15.57 -0.30 13.08
N LEU A 109 -15.54 0.36 11.92
CA LEU A 109 -14.74 1.56 11.67
C LEU A 109 -15.41 2.87 12.10
N GLY A 110 -16.66 2.82 12.58
CA GLY A 110 -17.43 3.99 13.02
C GLY A 110 -17.99 4.86 11.88
N LEU A 111 -18.08 4.33 10.66
CA LEU A 111 -18.57 5.07 9.49
C LEU A 111 -20.11 5.16 9.41
N LYS A 112 -20.83 4.47 10.30
CA LYS A 112 -22.29 4.50 10.36
C LYS A 112 -22.77 5.03 11.72
N PRO A 113 -23.55 6.11 11.77
CA PRO A 113 -24.21 6.55 13.00
C PRO A 113 -25.31 5.52 13.33
N GLY A 114 -25.01 4.54 14.18
CA GLY A 114 -25.96 3.51 14.59
C GLY A 114 -25.39 2.26 15.25
N SER A 115 -24.06 2.07 15.27
CA SER A 115 -23.43 0.98 16.04
C SER A 115 -22.64 1.53 17.23
N VAL A 116 -23.35 2.21 18.14
CA VAL A 116 -22.94 2.27 19.55
C VAL A 116 -23.46 0.97 20.18
N THR A 117 -22.67 -0.09 20.08
CA THR A 117 -22.92 -1.32 20.83
C THR A 117 -21.92 -1.39 21.97
N ALA A 118 -22.36 -0.87 23.12
CA ALA A 118 -22.19 -1.44 24.46
C ALA A 118 -20.83 -2.08 24.84
N GLU A 119 -19.91 -1.26 25.33
CA GLU A 119 -18.95 -1.57 26.41
C GLU A 119 -18.70 -0.24 27.14
N ARG A 120 -18.76 -0.07 28.46
CA ARG A 120 -18.94 -0.96 29.60
C ARG A 120 -19.20 -0.03 30.80
N ARG A 121 -20.28 -0.27 31.55
CA ARG A 121 -20.50 0.38 32.86
C ARG A 121 -19.39 -0.10 33.78
N ASP A 122 -18.55 0.80 34.25
CA ASP A 122 -17.80 0.63 35.49
C ASP A 122 -18.05 1.89 36.31
N ALA A 123 -19.09 1.82 37.15
CA ALA A 123 -19.33 2.81 38.18
C ALA A 123 -18.51 2.39 39.41
N PRO A 124 -17.72 3.27 40.02
CA PRO A 124 -17.00 2.94 41.23
C PRO A 124 -18.00 2.68 42.36
N LYS A 125 -17.89 1.50 42.98
CA LYS A 125 -18.64 1.14 44.18
C LYS A 125 -17.91 1.76 45.38
N GLU A 126 -18.39 2.90 45.84
CA GLU A 126 -18.09 3.41 47.19
C GLU A 126 -18.78 2.50 48.22
N SER A 127 -18.00 1.92 49.14
CA SER A 127 -18.26 1.65 50.57
C SER A 127 -17.19 0.75 51.14
#